data_AF-A0A662M962-F1
#
_entry.id   AF-A0A662M962-F1
#
_cell.length_a   1.000
_cell.length_b   1.000
_cell.length_c   1.000
_cell.angle_alpha   90.00
_cell.angle_beta   90.00
_cell.angle_gamma   90.00
#
_symmetry.space_group_name_H-M   'P 1'
#
loop_
_entity.id
_entity.type
_entity.pdbx_description
1 polymer ?
#
loop_
_entity_poly.entity_id
_entity_poly.type
_entity_poly.pdbx_seq_one_letter_code
_entity_poly.pdbx_strand_id
1 'polypeptide(L)'
;MPLRYYFVEEIVRELLERHIKDRDLTGKKVQQEAKELREKYNKIDKELGDDEQLVGLDWSEADLNSFNFKNVVLSTPGRQPNFKNSYLSNANLEGADLWGTNLEGADLQNANLKRAILWGANIRGAYLEDAHLGGAKLQNARIEEAHLQGTHLERAN
;
A
#
# COMPACT_ATOMS: atom_id res chain seq x y z
N MET A 1 5.57 -4.24 -25.04
CA MET A 1 4.71 -5.15 -24.26
C MET A 1 5.08 -4.93 -22.81
N PRO A 2 4.39 -4.06 -22.04
CA PRO A 2 4.93 -3.64 -20.76
C PRO A 2 4.55 -4.64 -19.67
N LEU A 3 5.55 -5.02 -18.89
CA LEU A 3 5.52 -5.85 -17.68
C LEU A 3 4.67 -5.26 -16.52
N ARG A 4 3.80 -4.28 -16.78
CA ARG A 4 3.10 -3.49 -15.75
C ARG A 4 1.69 -3.98 -15.41
N TYR A 5 1.00 -4.62 -16.36
CA TYR A 5 -0.37 -5.12 -16.15
C TYR A 5 -0.45 -6.19 -15.06
N TYR A 6 0.66 -6.88 -14.77
CA TYR A 6 0.70 -7.96 -13.79
C TYR A 6 0.54 -7.50 -12.35
N PHE A 7 0.93 -6.26 -12.03
CA PHE A 7 1.16 -5.90 -10.63
C PHE A 7 -0.14 -5.71 -9.83
N VAL A 8 -1.21 -5.17 -10.45
CA VAL A 8 -2.50 -4.97 -9.75
C VAL A 8 -3.28 -6.26 -9.63
N GLU A 9 -3.34 -7.04 -10.70
CA GLU A 9 -3.96 -8.37 -10.64
C GLU A 9 -3.24 -9.27 -9.62
N GLU A 10 -1.92 -9.18 -9.51
CA GLU A 10 -1.12 -9.91 -8.53
C GLU A 10 -1.40 -9.43 -7.10
N ILE A 11 -1.48 -8.12 -6.85
CA ILE A 11 -1.90 -7.56 -5.55
C ILE A 11 -3.28 -8.04 -5.16
N VAL A 12 -4.26 -7.84 -6.03
CA VAL A 12 -5.65 -8.24 -5.78
C VAL A 12 -5.74 -9.74 -5.55
N ARG A 13 -5.03 -10.54 -6.36
CA ARG A 13 -5.00 -11.99 -6.20
C ARG A 13 -4.36 -12.42 -4.88
N GLU A 14 -3.22 -11.88 -4.50
CA GLU A 14 -2.58 -12.20 -3.22
C GLU A 14 -3.46 -11.81 -2.02
N LEU A 15 -4.11 -10.65 -2.09
CA LEU A 15 -5.07 -10.20 -1.08
C LEU A 15 -6.26 -11.16 -0.96
N LEU A 16 -6.78 -11.63 -2.10
CA LEU A 16 -7.83 -12.65 -2.12
C LEU A 16 -7.38 -13.94 -1.48
N GLU A 17 -6.18 -14.42 -1.83
CA GLU A 17 -5.62 -15.66 -1.29
C GLU A 17 -5.44 -15.58 0.24
N ARG A 18 -5.01 -14.43 0.76
CA ARG A 18 -4.90 -14.16 2.21
C ARG A 18 -6.27 -14.15 2.89
N HIS A 19 -7.22 -13.38 2.37
CA HIS A 19 -8.57 -13.28 2.91
C HIS A 19 -9.31 -14.62 2.93
N ILE A 20 -9.09 -15.45 1.89
CA ILE A 20 -9.61 -16.81 1.82
C ILE A 20 -9.00 -17.71 2.89
N LYS A 21 -7.68 -17.59 3.12
CA LYS A 21 -6.96 -18.36 4.14
C LYS A 21 -7.42 -18.03 5.56
N ASP A 22 -7.72 -16.77 5.84
CA ASP A 22 -8.20 -16.32 7.15
C ASP A 22 -9.66 -16.70 7.43
N ARG A 23 -10.44 -17.01 6.39
CA ARG A 23 -11.87 -17.37 6.48
C ARG A 23 -12.17 -18.87 6.40
N ASP A 24 -11.16 -19.74 6.34
CA ASP A 24 -11.29 -21.20 6.18
C ASP A 24 -12.33 -21.60 5.11
N LEU A 25 -12.26 -20.96 3.94
CA LEU A 25 -13.22 -21.18 2.86
C LEU A 25 -12.83 -22.43 2.05
N THR A 26 -13.79 -23.34 1.85
CA THR A 26 -13.61 -24.56 1.03
C THR A 26 -13.79 -24.29 -0.48
N GLY A 27 -13.23 -25.16 -1.32
CA GLY A 27 -12.93 -24.90 -2.74
C GLY A 27 -14.04 -24.35 -3.66
N LYS A 28 -15.33 -24.50 -3.34
CA LYS A 28 -16.43 -23.87 -4.12
C LYS A 28 -16.74 -22.43 -3.70
N LYS A 29 -16.62 -22.11 -2.40
CA LYS A 29 -16.82 -20.74 -1.89
C LYS A 29 -15.67 -19.84 -2.31
N VAL A 30 -14.45 -20.37 -2.27
CA VAL A 30 -13.23 -19.72 -2.77
C VAL A 30 -13.37 -19.29 -4.23
N GLN A 31 -13.84 -20.19 -5.10
CA GLN A 31 -14.03 -19.90 -6.52
C GLN A 31 -15.09 -18.84 -6.79
N GLN A 32 -16.14 -18.78 -5.97
CA GLN A 32 -17.22 -17.81 -6.10
C GLN A 32 -16.79 -16.42 -5.61
N GLU A 33 -16.19 -16.31 -4.42
CA GLU A 33 -15.72 -15.02 -3.88
C GLU A 33 -14.58 -14.43 -4.74
N ALA A 34 -13.64 -15.26 -5.20
CA ALA A 34 -12.59 -14.82 -6.12
C ALA A 34 -13.17 -14.32 -7.45
N LYS A 35 -14.26 -14.92 -7.94
CA LYS A 35 -14.94 -14.49 -9.16
C LYS A 35 -15.68 -13.16 -8.96
N GLU A 36 -16.42 -12.99 -7.86
CA GLU A 36 -17.14 -11.75 -7.54
C GLU A 36 -16.18 -10.57 -7.33
N LEU A 37 -15.07 -10.81 -6.64
CA LEU A 37 -14.04 -9.80 -6.45
C LEU A 37 -13.34 -9.50 -7.77
N ARG A 38 -12.97 -10.50 -8.57
CA ARG A 38 -12.42 -10.29 -9.91
C ARG A 38 -13.37 -9.52 -10.82
N GLU A 39 -14.68 -9.77 -10.76
CA GLU A 39 -15.68 -9.00 -11.52
C GLU A 39 -15.80 -7.56 -11.02
N LYS A 40 -15.73 -7.34 -9.69
CA LYS A 40 -15.68 -6.01 -9.07
C LYS A 40 -14.44 -5.24 -9.51
N TYR A 41 -13.26 -5.87 -9.50
CA TYR A 41 -12.00 -5.25 -9.90
C TYR A 41 -11.89 -5.06 -11.42
N ASN A 42 -12.35 -6.01 -12.23
CA ASN A 42 -12.40 -5.84 -13.70
C ASN A 42 -13.37 -4.72 -14.13
N LYS A 43 -14.36 -4.39 -13.32
CA LYS A 43 -15.24 -3.24 -13.56
C LYS A 43 -14.51 -1.91 -13.28
N ILE A 44 -13.65 -1.88 -12.27
CA ILE A 44 -12.74 -0.76 -11.98
C ILE A 44 -11.68 -0.63 -13.11
N ASP A 45 -11.17 -1.76 -13.61
CA ASP A 45 -10.13 -1.84 -14.65
C ASP A 45 -10.61 -1.35 -16.04
N LYS A 46 -11.92 -1.38 -16.33
CA LYS A 46 -12.46 -0.84 -17.59
C LYS A 46 -12.56 0.69 -17.62
N GLU A 47 -12.43 1.35 -16.48
CA GLU A 47 -12.54 2.81 -16.34
C GLU A 47 -11.17 3.50 -16.17
N LEU A 48 -10.12 2.74 -15.85
CA LEU A 48 -8.76 3.21 -15.61
C LEU A 48 -7.83 2.68 -16.70
N GLY A 49 -7.05 3.54 -17.36
CA GLY A 49 -6.05 3.08 -18.33
C GLY A 49 -4.90 2.31 -17.68
N ASP A 50 -4.18 1.51 -18.47
CA ASP A 50 -3.11 0.57 -18.07
C ASP A 50 -2.02 1.11 -17.11
N ASP A 51 -1.84 2.43 -17.00
CA ASP A 51 -0.82 3.08 -16.16
C ASP A 51 -1.37 3.62 -14.81
N GLU A 52 -2.67 3.54 -14.54
CA GLU A 52 -3.33 4.18 -13.37
C GLU A 52 -3.92 3.18 -12.36
N GLN A 53 -3.70 1.88 -12.54
CA GLN A 53 -4.51 0.84 -11.90
C GLN A 53 -4.41 0.76 -10.37
N LEU A 54 -3.35 1.29 -9.73
CA LEU A 54 -3.25 1.36 -8.25
C LEU A 54 -3.53 2.74 -7.68
N VAL A 55 -3.62 3.73 -8.55
CA VAL A 55 -3.58 5.13 -8.17
C VAL A 55 -4.95 5.57 -7.69
N GLY A 56 -5.01 6.20 -6.52
CA GLY A 56 -6.27 6.68 -5.97
C GLY A 56 -7.19 5.59 -5.43
N LEU A 57 -6.72 4.35 -5.33
CA LEU A 57 -7.49 3.26 -4.75
C LEU A 57 -7.60 3.40 -3.22
N ASP A 58 -8.73 2.92 -2.70
CA ASP A 58 -8.96 2.80 -1.27
C ASP A 58 -8.49 1.44 -0.77
N TRP A 59 -7.36 1.47 -0.05
CA TRP A 59 -6.71 0.36 0.64
C TRP A 59 -6.87 0.50 2.16
N SER A 60 -7.83 1.30 2.63
CA SER A 60 -8.05 1.44 4.07
C SER A 60 -8.37 0.08 4.70
N GLU A 61 -7.78 -0.15 5.87
CA GLU A 61 -7.93 -1.39 6.64
C GLU A 61 -7.46 -2.68 5.93
N ALA A 62 -6.82 -2.58 4.75
CA ALA A 62 -6.36 -3.73 4.00
C ALA A 62 -5.17 -4.43 4.68
N ASP A 63 -5.14 -5.77 4.62
CA ASP A 63 -3.97 -6.55 5.03
C ASP A 63 -2.94 -6.64 3.90
N LEU A 64 -1.94 -5.79 3.98
CA LEU A 64 -0.81 -5.68 3.06
C LEU A 64 0.51 -6.00 3.76
N ASN A 65 0.46 -6.83 4.81
CA ASN A 65 1.65 -7.22 5.54
C ASN A 65 2.65 -7.91 4.62
N SER A 66 3.93 -7.56 4.71
CA SER A 66 5.00 -8.12 3.87
C SER A 66 4.83 -7.91 2.36
N PHE A 67 3.86 -7.08 1.93
CA PHE A 67 3.61 -6.85 0.51
C PHE A 67 4.78 -6.11 -0.14
N ASN A 68 5.09 -6.44 -1.39
CA ASN A 68 6.19 -5.81 -2.12
C ASN A 68 5.70 -4.68 -3.02
N PHE A 69 5.85 -3.44 -2.57
CA PHE A 69 5.55 -2.20 -3.29
C PHE A 69 6.80 -1.47 -3.81
N LYS A 70 7.94 -2.17 -3.95
CA LYS A 70 9.20 -1.54 -4.32
C LYS A 70 9.10 -0.83 -5.68
N ASN A 71 9.45 0.46 -5.69
CA ASN A 71 9.42 1.35 -6.85
C ASN A 71 8.03 1.50 -7.52
N VAL A 72 6.95 1.18 -6.80
CA VAL A 72 5.60 1.30 -7.33
C VAL A 72 5.15 2.75 -7.30
N VAL A 73 4.50 3.17 -8.38
CA VAL A 73 3.80 4.46 -8.42
C VAL A 73 2.38 4.26 -7.93
N LEU A 74 2.07 4.78 -6.74
CA LEU A 74 0.74 4.68 -6.14
C LEU A 74 -0.02 6.01 -6.18
N SER A 75 0.65 7.12 -6.48
CA SER A 75 0.07 8.47 -6.48
C SER A 75 0.28 9.20 -7.81
N THR A 76 -0.72 9.97 -8.22
CA THR A 76 -0.62 10.99 -9.28
C THR A 76 -1.32 12.28 -8.84
N PRO A 77 -1.07 13.43 -9.50
CA PRO A 77 -1.77 14.68 -9.20
C PRO A 77 -3.29 14.51 -9.25
N GLY A 78 -3.95 14.71 -8.09
CA GLY A 78 -5.40 14.59 -7.96
C GLY A 78 -5.93 13.17 -7.72
N ARG A 79 -5.06 12.16 -7.63
CA ARG A 79 -5.42 10.80 -7.26
C ARG A 79 -4.37 10.21 -6.32
N GLN A 80 -4.66 10.27 -5.03
CA GLN A 80 -3.82 9.69 -3.99
C GLN A 80 -4.54 8.49 -3.37
N PRO A 81 -3.82 7.38 -3.12
CA PRO A 81 -4.41 6.20 -2.51
C PRO A 81 -4.68 6.47 -1.03
N ASN A 82 -5.62 5.71 -0.47
CA ASN A 82 -5.95 5.75 0.94
C ASN A 82 -5.49 4.46 1.61
N PHE A 83 -4.52 4.53 2.51
CA PHE A 83 -4.00 3.42 3.32
C PHE A 83 -4.34 3.60 4.80
N LYS A 84 -5.35 4.41 5.11
CA LYS A 84 -5.78 4.66 6.49
C LYS A 84 -6.04 3.34 7.23
N ASN A 85 -5.45 3.19 8.41
CA ASN A 85 -5.57 2.00 9.26
C ASN A 85 -5.19 0.67 8.57
N SER A 86 -4.48 0.70 7.44
CA SER A 86 -4.04 -0.52 6.76
C SER A 86 -2.91 -1.22 7.52
N TYR A 87 -2.77 -2.52 7.30
CA TYR A 87 -1.68 -3.32 7.86
C TYR A 87 -0.58 -3.46 6.81
N LEU A 88 0.55 -2.81 7.03
CA LEU A 88 1.72 -2.77 6.14
C LEU A 88 2.99 -3.23 6.87
N SER A 89 2.86 -3.98 7.96
CA SER A 89 4.01 -4.44 8.73
C SER A 89 4.91 -5.31 7.85
N ASN A 90 6.22 -5.07 7.88
CA ASN A 90 7.22 -5.71 7.02
C ASN A 90 7.06 -5.46 5.51
N ALA A 91 6.15 -4.57 5.07
CA ALA A 91 5.99 -4.27 3.65
C ALA A 91 7.26 -3.64 3.06
N ASN A 92 7.54 -3.94 1.79
CA ASN A 92 8.65 -3.35 1.06
C ASN A 92 8.17 -2.18 0.20
N LEU A 93 8.27 -0.96 0.72
CA LEU A 93 7.88 0.30 0.07
C LEU A 93 9.11 1.08 -0.44
N GLU A 94 10.24 0.40 -0.63
CA GLU A 94 11.49 1.04 -1.06
C GLU A 94 11.29 1.77 -2.38
N GLY A 95 11.55 3.08 -2.40
CA GLY A 95 11.40 3.91 -3.61
C GLY A 95 9.96 4.06 -4.12
N ALA A 96 8.94 3.64 -3.36
CA ALA A 96 7.54 3.83 -3.75
C ALA A 96 7.16 5.32 -3.81
N ASP A 97 6.29 5.68 -4.75
CA ASP A 97 5.67 7.00 -4.82
C ASP A 97 4.37 7.01 -4.02
N LEU A 98 4.43 7.61 -2.83
CA LEU A 98 3.36 7.77 -1.85
C LEU A 98 3.02 9.26 -1.66
N TRP A 99 3.23 10.07 -2.70
CA TRP A 99 2.96 11.51 -2.64
C TRP A 99 1.51 11.78 -2.23
N GLY A 100 1.31 12.60 -1.20
CA GLY A 100 0.01 13.00 -0.67
C GLY A 100 -0.86 11.86 -0.12
N THR A 101 -0.30 10.66 0.02
CA THR A 101 -1.04 9.47 0.47
C THR A 101 -1.54 9.61 1.90
N ASN A 102 -2.72 9.07 2.19
CA ASN A 102 -3.23 8.95 3.55
C ASN A 102 -2.77 7.64 4.19
N LEU A 103 -1.84 7.70 5.14
CA LEU A 103 -1.32 6.60 5.97
C LEU A 103 -1.73 6.78 7.44
N GLU A 104 -2.76 7.58 7.73
CA GLU A 104 -3.22 7.83 9.11
C GLU A 104 -3.53 6.50 9.81
N GLY A 105 -2.91 6.27 10.98
CA GLY A 105 -3.11 5.07 11.78
C GLY A 105 -2.63 3.76 11.13
N ALA A 106 -1.92 3.80 10.00
CA ALA A 106 -1.41 2.59 9.36
C ALA A 106 -0.35 1.90 10.22
N ASP A 107 -0.32 0.57 10.17
CA ASP A 107 0.73 -0.23 10.79
C ASP A 107 1.88 -0.43 9.81
N LEU A 108 2.99 0.29 9.98
CA LEU A 108 4.20 0.25 9.16
C LEU A 108 5.39 -0.34 9.95
N GLN A 109 5.14 -1.11 11.01
CA GLN A 109 6.20 -1.70 11.82
C GLN A 109 7.14 -2.55 10.95
N ASN A 110 8.45 -2.37 11.10
CA ASN A 110 9.50 -3.04 10.31
C ASN A 110 9.41 -2.82 8.79
N ALA A 111 8.58 -1.89 8.29
CA ALA A 111 8.44 -1.65 6.86
C ALA A 111 9.72 -1.03 6.27
N ASN A 112 10.05 -1.41 5.04
CA ASN A 112 11.16 -0.80 4.30
C ASN A 112 10.66 0.37 3.45
N LEU A 113 10.81 1.59 3.95
CA LEU A 113 10.44 2.86 3.29
C LEU A 113 11.66 3.61 2.73
N LYS A 114 12.81 2.95 2.58
CA LYS A 114 14.04 3.59 2.12
C LYS A 114 13.79 4.27 0.77
N ARG A 115 14.19 5.54 0.65
CA ARG A 115 14.01 6.36 -0.56
C ARG A 115 12.56 6.54 -1.04
N ALA A 116 11.55 6.18 -0.23
CA ALA A 116 10.15 6.43 -0.57
C ALA A 116 9.86 7.93 -0.72
N ILE A 117 8.92 8.28 -1.58
CA ILE A 117 8.45 9.66 -1.76
C ILE A 117 7.18 9.83 -0.93
N LEU A 118 7.29 10.47 0.23
CA LEU A 118 6.19 10.71 1.19
C LEU A 118 5.83 12.21 1.29
N TRP A 119 6.16 12.97 0.26
CA TRP A 119 5.84 14.40 0.17
C TRP A 119 4.36 14.66 0.42
N GLY A 120 4.04 15.47 1.42
CA GLY A 120 2.65 15.79 1.77
C GLY A 120 1.81 14.62 2.29
N ALA A 121 2.41 13.45 2.55
CA ALA A 121 1.68 12.29 3.06
C ALA A 121 1.15 12.56 4.49
N ASN A 122 -0.01 11.99 4.79
CA ASN A 122 -0.55 12.01 6.15
C ASN A 122 -0.18 10.72 6.88
N ILE A 123 0.80 10.78 7.78
CA ILE A 123 1.33 9.64 8.56
C ILE A 123 0.96 9.79 10.04
N ARG A 124 -0.05 10.63 10.35
CA ARG A 124 -0.49 10.90 11.72
C ARG A 124 -0.93 9.61 12.41
N GLY A 125 -0.42 9.39 13.63
CA GLY A 125 -0.78 8.22 14.44
C GLY A 125 -0.35 6.87 13.86
N ALA A 126 0.47 6.83 12.81
CA ALA A 126 0.96 5.57 12.23
C ALA A 126 1.99 4.91 13.15
N TYR A 127 2.07 3.58 13.08
CA TYR A 127 3.03 2.75 13.82
C TYR A 127 4.25 2.51 12.95
N LEU A 128 5.40 3.09 13.28
CA LEU A 128 6.64 3.07 12.49
C LEU A 128 7.79 2.42 13.26
N GLU A 129 7.48 1.62 14.28
CA GLU A 129 8.48 0.98 15.12
C GLU A 129 9.40 0.11 14.25
N ASP A 130 10.70 0.32 14.40
CA ASP A 130 11.77 -0.32 13.62
C ASP A 130 11.66 -0.16 12.08
N ALA A 131 10.83 0.77 11.59
CA ALA A 131 10.70 1.05 10.15
C ALA A 131 11.94 1.73 9.57
N HIS A 132 12.24 1.46 8.30
CA HIS A 132 13.44 1.97 7.62
C HIS A 132 13.11 3.11 6.65
N LEU A 133 13.30 4.36 7.04
CA LEU A 133 13.03 5.57 6.24
C LEU A 133 14.30 6.21 5.67
N GLY A 134 15.42 5.48 5.61
CA GLY A 134 16.69 6.01 5.11
C GLY A 134 16.57 6.65 3.71
N GLY A 135 16.82 7.95 3.62
CA GLY A 135 16.68 8.73 2.37
C GLY A 135 15.25 8.98 1.89
N ALA A 136 14.23 8.68 2.69
CA ALA A 136 12.84 8.96 2.37
C ALA A 136 12.57 10.48 2.32
N LYS A 137 11.62 10.88 1.48
CA LYS A 137 11.27 12.29 1.29
C LYS A 137 10.00 12.65 2.04
N LEU A 138 10.12 13.34 3.16
CA LEU A 138 9.05 13.66 4.12
C LEU A 138 8.64 15.14 4.11
N GLN A 139 9.06 15.94 3.11
CA GLN A 139 8.66 17.34 3.04
C GLN A 139 7.14 17.48 3.09
N ASN A 140 6.65 18.34 3.99
CA ASN A 140 5.23 18.56 4.26
C ASN A 140 4.44 17.32 4.73
N ALA A 141 5.11 16.21 5.08
CA ALA A 141 4.45 15.07 5.67
C ALA A 141 3.93 15.41 7.07
N ARG A 142 2.73 14.94 7.38
CA ARG A 142 2.10 15.10 8.70
C ARG A 142 2.44 13.88 9.54
N ILE A 143 3.29 14.05 10.55
CA ILE A 143 3.85 12.97 11.37
C ILE A 143 3.43 13.08 12.84
N GLU A 144 2.44 13.91 13.15
CA GLU A 144 1.98 14.11 14.52
C GLU A 144 1.47 12.78 15.10
N GLU A 145 1.77 12.51 16.37
CA GLU A 145 1.35 11.28 17.08
C GLU A 145 1.89 9.97 16.46
N ALA A 146 2.78 10.01 15.46
CA ALA A 146 3.39 8.80 14.92
C ALA A 146 4.31 8.13 15.95
N HIS A 147 4.28 6.79 15.98
CA HIS A 147 5.07 5.99 16.89
C HIS A 147 6.41 5.64 16.24
N LEU A 148 7.49 6.34 16.63
CA LEU A 148 8.79 6.31 15.94
C LEU A 148 9.89 5.55 16.70
N GLN A 149 9.54 4.66 17.62
CA GLN A 149 10.54 3.94 18.41
C GLN A 149 11.41 3.05 17.49
N GLY A 150 12.73 3.25 17.50
CA GLY A 150 13.64 2.44 16.67
C GLY A 150 13.61 2.77 15.17
N THR A 151 12.81 3.75 14.72
CA THR A 151 12.73 4.12 13.31
C THR A 151 14.09 4.65 12.79
N HIS A 152 14.56 4.08 11.68
CA HIS A 152 15.80 4.50 11.01
C HIS A 152 15.55 5.64 10.04
N LEU A 153 15.97 6.86 10.39
CA LEU A 153 15.70 8.10 9.65
C LEU A 153 16.93 8.68 8.92
N GLU A 154 17.98 7.90 8.68
CA GLU A 154 19.23 8.45 8.14
C GLU A 154 19.00 9.08 6.76
N ARG A 155 19.31 10.38 6.63
CA ARG A 155 19.13 11.15 5.39
C ARG A 155 17.67 11.33 4.93
N ALA A 156 16.68 11.04 5.78
CA ALA A 156 15.31 11.46 5.53
C ALA A 156 15.21 13.00 5.58
N ASN A 157 14.35 13.61 4.75
CA ASN A 157 14.34 15.08 4.57
C ASN A 157 12.96 15.72 4.45
#